data_AF-A0AAE9EUA4-F1
#
_entry.id   AF-A0AAE9EUA4-F1
#
_cell.length_a   1.000
_cell.length_b   1.000
_cell.length_c   1.000
_cell.angle_alpha   90.00
_cell.angle_beta   90.00
_cell.angle_gamma   90.00
#
_symmetry.space_group_name_H-M   'P 1'
#
loop_
_entity.id
_entity.type
_entity.pdbx_description
1 polymer ?
#
loop_
_entity_poly.entity_id
_entity_poly.type
_entity_poly.pdbx_seq_one_letter_code
_entity_poly.pdbx_strand_id
1 'polypeptide(L)'
;MDLKALDQGKIRKIKEKIEEIDEFEISKKAEIAFLLSVEISERFLRELRESAEIVEVDAKNRITKYIAKDLKFEGIHEKSINSNLKRRLSSDKENVPAEKLARKSEISEELSLKEFLRSLLRPIRALNSAMMTRVEFRIEAICFEEANDDKKIPIKRIHETLVSSLRLLTTPPESENSESTCLFDFLYNLEIAIRFIRHPIMESFQNKMKRLILEHANDQEEIPMINARSALEAIIDAVINV
;
A
#
# COMPACT_ATOMS: atom_id res chain seq x y z
N MET A 1 -14.62 -5.09 3.12
CA MET A 1 -14.17 -3.72 3.48
C MET A 1 -15.22 -2.72 3.00
N ASP A 2 -15.57 -1.70 3.80
CA ASP A 2 -16.47 -0.63 3.33
C ASP A 2 -15.70 0.23 2.32
N LEU A 3 -16.02 0.09 1.03
CA LEU A 3 -15.42 0.86 -0.07
C LEU A 3 -15.57 2.38 0.13
N LYS A 4 -16.43 2.81 1.08
CA LYS A 4 -16.59 4.20 1.52
C LYS A 4 -15.42 4.76 2.32
N ALA A 5 -14.52 3.91 2.83
CA ALA A 5 -13.33 4.34 3.57
C ALA A 5 -12.14 4.71 2.66
N LEU A 6 -12.20 4.36 1.38
CA LEU A 6 -11.22 4.80 0.37
C LEU A 6 -11.69 6.13 -0.23
N ASP A 7 -10.80 7.12 -0.26
CA ASP A 7 -11.07 8.42 -0.87
C ASP A 7 -11.44 8.25 -2.36
N GLN A 8 -12.51 8.92 -2.82
CA GLN A 8 -13.02 8.80 -4.18
C GLN A 8 -12.00 9.22 -5.23
N GLY A 9 -11.11 10.16 -4.89
CA GLY A 9 -9.99 10.55 -5.75
C GLY A 9 -9.02 9.40 -6.02
N LYS A 10 -8.76 8.56 -5.01
CA LYS A 10 -7.83 7.42 -5.10
C LYS A 10 -8.42 6.26 -5.87
N ILE A 11 -9.71 5.96 -5.63
CA ILE A 11 -10.46 4.97 -6.44
C ILE A 11 -10.41 5.35 -7.92
N ARG A 12 -10.57 6.64 -8.24
CA ARG A 12 -10.51 7.12 -9.63
C ARG A 12 -9.13 6.88 -10.26
N LYS A 13 -8.07 7.25 -9.54
CA LYS A 13 -6.70 7.02 -10.03
C LYS A 13 -6.43 5.51 -10.23
N ILE A 14 -6.86 4.62 -9.31
CA ILE A 14 -6.62 3.16 -9.43
C ILE A 14 -7.31 2.64 -10.70
N LYS A 15 -8.54 3.10 -10.94
CA LYS A 15 -9.31 2.75 -12.14
C LYS A 15 -8.61 3.16 -13.42
N GLU A 16 -7.93 4.30 -13.44
CA GLU A 16 -7.24 4.83 -14.62
C GLU A 16 -5.95 4.07 -14.96
N LYS A 17 -5.31 3.40 -13.99
CA LYS A 17 -3.92 2.91 -14.16
C LYS A 17 -3.69 1.42 -13.89
N ILE A 18 -4.68 0.67 -13.38
CA ILE A 18 -4.51 -0.73 -12.94
C ILE A 18 -3.92 -1.65 -14.03
N GLU A 19 -4.26 -1.41 -15.30
CA GLU A 19 -3.78 -2.22 -16.43
C GLU A 19 -2.28 -2.02 -16.69
N GLU A 20 -1.73 -0.84 -16.38
CA GLU A 20 -0.35 -0.42 -16.66
C GLU A 20 0.65 -0.82 -15.56
N ILE A 21 0.22 -1.49 -14.50
CA ILE A 21 1.07 -1.82 -13.34
C ILE A 21 1.84 -3.14 -13.58
N ASP A 22 3.04 -3.09 -14.14
CA ASP A 22 3.81 -4.31 -14.51
C ASP A 22 4.22 -5.19 -13.31
N GLU A 23 4.19 -4.68 -12.08
CA GLU A 23 4.56 -5.43 -10.88
C GLU A 23 3.53 -6.47 -10.46
N PHE A 24 2.30 -6.36 -10.98
CA PHE A 24 1.25 -7.32 -10.70
C PHE A 24 1.07 -8.29 -11.86
N GLU A 25 1.08 -9.58 -11.53
CA GLU A 25 0.64 -10.60 -12.48
C GLU A 25 -0.78 -10.32 -12.96
N ILE A 26 -1.08 -10.78 -14.17
CA ILE A 26 -2.34 -10.54 -14.86
C ILE A 26 -3.57 -10.97 -14.05
N SER A 27 -3.49 -12.13 -13.38
CA SER A 27 -4.54 -12.65 -12.49
C SER A 27 -4.81 -11.71 -11.31
N LYS A 28 -3.77 -11.06 -10.79
CA LYS A 28 -3.92 -10.12 -9.67
C LYS A 28 -4.58 -8.81 -10.11
N LYS A 29 -4.17 -8.27 -11.27
CA LYS A 29 -4.84 -7.12 -11.88
C LYS A 29 -6.33 -7.40 -12.12
N ALA A 30 -6.67 -8.61 -12.56
CA ALA A 30 -8.06 -9.05 -12.76
C ALA A 30 -8.89 -9.02 -11.47
N GLU A 31 -8.33 -9.54 -10.37
CA GLU A 31 -8.99 -9.56 -9.06
C GLU A 31 -9.26 -8.14 -8.53
N ILE A 32 -8.28 -7.24 -8.62
CA ILE A 32 -8.41 -5.85 -8.21
C ILE A 32 -9.46 -5.12 -9.07
N ALA A 33 -9.42 -5.32 -10.40
CA ALA A 33 -10.39 -4.74 -11.33
C ALA A 33 -11.82 -5.21 -11.02
N PHE A 34 -12.01 -6.50 -10.73
CA PHE A 34 -13.29 -7.05 -10.29
C PHE A 34 -13.77 -6.40 -9.00
N LEU A 35 -12.94 -6.41 -7.96
CA LEU A 35 -13.32 -5.96 -6.63
C LEU A 35 -13.63 -4.45 -6.55
N LEU A 36 -13.00 -3.64 -7.40
CA LEU A 36 -13.25 -2.20 -7.51
C LEU A 36 -14.30 -1.83 -8.58
N SER A 37 -14.90 -2.84 -9.22
CA SER A 37 -15.85 -2.69 -10.33
C SER A 37 -15.32 -1.72 -11.40
N VAL A 38 -14.06 -1.93 -11.80
CA VAL A 38 -13.35 -1.12 -12.81
C VAL A 38 -13.79 -1.59 -14.21
N GLU A 39 -14.07 -0.62 -15.08
CA GLU A 39 -14.21 -0.88 -16.51
C GLU A 39 -12.83 -1.14 -17.09
N ILE A 40 -12.66 -2.27 -17.76
CA ILE A 40 -11.38 -2.66 -18.35
C ILE A 40 -11.37 -2.39 -19.86
N SER A 41 -10.18 -2.15 -20.41
CA SER A 41 -9.98 -1.98 -21.83
C SER A 41 -10.12 -3.31 -22.58
N GLU A 42 -10.50 -3.24 -23.85
CA GLU A 42 -10.52 -4.41 -24.74
C GLU A 42 -9.14 -5.05 -24.88
N ARG A 43 -8.07 -4.26 -24.75
CA ARG A 43 -6.71 -4.80 -24.78
C ARG A 43 -6.48 -5.69 -23.58
N PHE A 44 -6.74 -5.18 -22.38
CA PHE A 44 -6.54 -5.94 -21.16
C PHE A 44 -7.47 -7.15 -21.08
N LEU A 45 -8.72 -7.04 -21.54
CA LEU A 45 -9.64 -8.18 -21.64
C LEU A 45 -9.11 -9.32 -22.52
N ARG A 46 -8.43 -9.01 -23.63
CA ARG A 46 -7.77 -10.04 -24.45
C ARG A 46 -6.66 -10.73 -23.69
N GLU A 47 -5.78 -9.94 -23.05
CA GLU A 47 -4.69 -10.48 -22.23
C GLU A 47 -5.23 -11.39 -21.11
N LEU A 48 -6.33 -11.00 -20.45
CA LEU A 48 -7.00 -11.82 -19.44
C LEU A 48 -7.48 -13.16 -20.03
N ARG A 49 -8.14 -13.13 -21.20
CA ARG A 49 -8.65 -14.33 -21.88
C ARG A 49 -7.57 -15.26 -22.41
N GLU A 50 -6.37 -14.75 -22.67
CA GLU A 50 -5.21 -15.56 -23.04
C GLU A 50 -4.60 -16.30 -21.83
N SER A 51 -4.74 -15.73 -20.63
CA SER A 51 -4.12 -16.24 -19.40
C SER A 51 -5.04 -17.05 -18.48
N ALA A 52 -6.35 -16.98 -18.70
CA ALA A 52 -7.37 -17.60 -17.84
C ALA A 52 -8.30 -18.55 -18.62
N GLU A 53 -8.88 -19.52 -17.93
CA GLU A 53 -9.84 -20.47 -18.52
C GLU A 53 -11.16 -19.79 -18.89
N ILE A 54 -11.67 -18.90 -18.03
CA ILE A 54 -12.94 -18.19 -18.24
C ILE A 54 -12.78 -16.73 -17.81
N VAL A 55 -13.18 -15.80 -18.67
CA VAL A 55 -13.31 -14.37 -18.34
C VAL A 55 -14.60 -13.82 -18.95
N GLU A 56 -15.55 -13.47 -18.10
CA GLU A 56 -16.82 -12.83 -18.49
C GLU A 56 -16.87 -11.40 -17.97
N VAL A 57 -17.52 -10.53 -18.74
CA VAL A 57 -17.68 -9.11 -18.43
C VAL A 57 -19.15 -8.71 -18.58
N ASP A 58 -19.57 -7.67 -17.86
CA ASP A 58 -20.88 -7.06 -18.05
C ASP A 58 -20.93 -6.08 -19.24
N ALA A 59 -22.09 -5.46 -19.45
CA ALA A 59 -22.31 -4.49 -20.52
C ALA A 59 -21.46 -3.20 -20.43
N LYS A 60 -20.73 -3.00 -19.32
CA LYS A 60 -19.80 -1.88 -19.12
C LYS A 60 -18.34 -2.34 -19.12
N ASN A 61 -18.08 -3.52 -19.66
CA ASN A 61 -16.76 -4.13 -19.67
C ASN A 61 -16.13 -4.27 -18.28
N ARG A 62 -16.93 -4.58 -17.25
CA ARG A 62 -16.42 -4.89 -15.91
C ARG A 62 -16.45 -6.40 -15.73
N ILE A 63 -15.35 -6.96 -15.22
CA ILE A 63 -15.24 -8.41 -15.01
C ILE A 63 -16.38 -8.88 -14.10
N THR A 64 -17.16 -9.87 -14.53
CA THR A 64 -18.19 -10.53 -13.71
C THR A 64 -17.83 -11.95 -13.35
N LYS A 65 -16.89 -12.55 -14.08
CA LYS A 65 -16.38 -13.90 -13.80
C LYS A 65 -14.95 -14.02 -14.26
N TYR A 66 -14.13 -14.66 -13.45
CA TYR A 66 -12.75 -15.01 -13.77
C TYR A 66 -12.43 -16.38 -13.18
N ILE A 67 -11.92 -17.28 -14.00
CA ILE A 67 -11.47 -18.61 -13.60
C ILE A 67 -10.11 -18.86 -14.24
N ALA A 68 -9.09 -19.03 -13.42
CA ALA A 68 -7.77 -19.51 -13.78
C ALA A 68 -7.39 -20.69 -12.88
N LYS A 69 -6.22 -21.29 -13.13
CA LYS A 69 -5.73 -22.51 -12.46
C LYS A 69 -5.91 -22.47 -10.93
N ASP A 70 -5.51 -21.36 -10.30
CA ASP A 70 -5.48 -21.21 -8.83
C ASP A 70 -6.33 -20.04 -8.31
N LEU A 71 -7.10 -19.36 -9.17
CA LEU A 71 -7.88 -18.17 -8.81
C LEU A 71 -9.25 -18.17 -9.48
N LYS A 72 -10.32 -18.04 -8.68
CA LYS A 72 -11.71 -18.01 -9.17
C LYS A 72 -12.55 -16.97 -8.43
N PHE A 73 -13.22 -16.10 -9.17
CA PHE A 73 -14.18 -15.14 -8.62
C PHE A 73 -15.31 -14.88 -9.61
N GLU A 74 -16.53 -14.69 -9.09
CA GLU A 74 -17.75 -14.41 -9.87
C GLU A 74 -18.67 -13.48 -9.07
N GLY A 75 -19.34 -12.55 -9.76
CA GLY A 75 -20.25 -11.61 -9.13
C GLY A 75 -20.82 -10.58 -10.11
N ILE A 76 -21.94 -9.96 -9.70
CA ILE A 76 -22.65 -8.97 -10.51
C ILE A 76 -22.46 -7.59 -9.90
N HIS A 77 -22.05 -6.61 -10.71
CA HIS A 77 -21.80 -5.23 -10.29
C HIS A 77 -23.07 -4.36 -10.42
N GLU A 78 -24.14 -4.69 -9.71
CA GLU A 78 -25.36 -3.86 -9.68
C GLU A 78 -25.17 -2.55 -8.90
N LYS A 79 -25.83 -1.47 -9.35
CA LYS A 79 -25.83 -0.18 -8.66
C LYS A 79 -26.50 -0.35 -7.28
N SER A 80 -25.79 0.02 -6.21
CA SER A 80 -26.23 0.26 -4.82
C SER A 80 -25.79 -0.79 -3.78
N ILE A 81 -24.76 -0.40 -3.01
CA ILE A 81 -24.57 -0.87 -1.62
C ILE A 81 -25.81 -0.43 -0.81
N ASN A 82 -26.84 -1.29 -0.67
CA ASN A 82 -27.78 -1.29 0.47
C ASN A 82 -29.00 -2.19 0.22
N SER A 83 -29.04 -3.34 0.90
CA SER A 83 -30.29 -4.01 1.33
C SER A 83 -29.99 -5.22 2.23
N ASN A 84 -28.87 -5.91 1.99
CA ASN A 84 -28.53 -7.14 2.73
C ASN A 84 -27.73 -6.91 4.03
N LEU A 85 -27.01 -5.78 4.17
CA LEU A 85 -26.24 -5.46 5.39
C LEU A 85 -27.12 -4.97 6.55
N LYS A 86 -28.27 -4.33 6.27
CA LYS A 86 -29.16 -3.77 7.30
C LYS A 86 -29.90 -4.84 8.11
N ARG A 87 -30.17 -6.01 7.51
CA ARG A 87 -30.79 -7.17 8.16
C ARG A 87 -29.84 -7.94 9.08
N ARG A 88 -28.53 -7.82 8.86
CA ARG A 88 -27.50 -8.53 9.66
C ARG A 88 -27.03 -7.76 10.91
N LEU A 89 -27.36 -6.47 11.02
CA LEU A 89 -26.93 -5.60 12.13
C LEU A 89 -27.98 -5.43 13.23
N SER A 90 -29.11 -6.15 13.18
CA SER A 90 -30.23 -5.99 14.13
C SER A 90 -30.43 -7.13 15.13
N SER A 91 -29.60 -8.18 15.11
CA SER A 91 -29.71 -9.28 16.08
C SER A 91 -28.39 -9.57 16.79
N ASP A 92 -28.52 -9.59 18.11
CA ASP A 92 -27.68 -10.23 19.12
C ASP A 92 -26.54 -9.41 19.73
N LYS A 93 -26.96 -8.70 20.80
CA LYS A 93 -26.18 -8.50 22.01
C LYS A 93 -25.89 -9.87 22.63
N GLU A 94 -24.64 -10.15 22.99
CA GLU A 94 -24.33 -10.87 24.23
C GLU A 94 -22.87 -10.70 24.66
N ASN A 95 -22.68 -10.78 25.98
CA ASN A 95 -21.59 -10.26 26.80
C ASN A 95 -20.21 -10.87 26.57
N VAL A 96 -19.16 -10.06 26.76
CA VAL A 96 -17.83 -10.56 27.20
C VAL A 96 -17.45 -9.86 28.51
N PRO A 97 -17.30 -10.61 29.63
CA PRO A 97 -16.94 -10.04 30.92
C PRO A 97 -15.50 -9.50 30.96
N ALA A 98 -15.35 -8.42 31.72
CA ALA A 98 -14.08 -7.88 32.15
C ALA A 98 -13.37 -8.85 33.11
N GLU A 99 -12.21 -9.39 32.70
CA GLU A 99 -11.07 -9.66 33.58
C GLU A 99 -9.87 -10.24 32.82
N LYS A 100 -8.83 -9.42 32.64
CA LYS A 100 -7.42 -9.78 32.93
C LYS A 100 -6.52 -8.58 32.66
N LEU A 101 -6.41 -7.72 33.67
CA LEU A 101 -5.21 -6.89 33.85
C LEU A 101 -4.05 -7.78 34.33
N ALA A 102 -2.84 -7.30 34.03
CA ALA A 102 -1.51 -7.86 34.34
C ALA A 102 -0.96 -8.91 33.36
N ARG A 103 -0.60 -8.46 32.15
CA ARG A 103 0.61 -8.95 31.47
C ARG A 103 1.60 -7.80 31.44
N LYS A 104 2.84 -8.03 31.90
CA LYS A 104 4.01 -7.25 31.43
C LYS A 104 3.83 -7.11 29.92
N SER A 105 3.83 -5.90 29.36
CA SER A 105 3.72 -5.76 27.91
C SER A 105 4.96 -6.39 27.29
N GLU A 106 4.83 -7.62 26.80
CA GLU A 106 5.77 -8.14 25.81
C GLU A 106 5.77 -7.13 24.67
N ILE A 107 6.94 -6.52 24.46
CA ILE A 107 7.16 -5.66 23.31
C ILE A 107 6.95 -6.57 22.08
N SER A 108 5.98 -6.22 21.23
CA SER A 108 5.72 -7.00 20.02
C SER A 108 6.94 -6.93 19.10
N GLU A 109 7.43 -8.08 18.65
CA GLU A 109 8.52 -8.18 17.66
C GLU A 109 8.00 -8.03 16.21
N GLU A 110 6.68 -8.02 16.04
CA GLU A 110 6.02 -7.94 14.73
C GLU A 110 5.04 -6.76 14.67
N LEU A 111 4.73 -6.33 13.44
CA LEU A 111 3.82 -5.23 13.15
C LEU A 111 2.83 -5.64 12.04
N SER A 112 1.64 -5.03 12.00
CA SER A 112 0.71 -5.22 10.89
C SER A 112 1.31 -4.72 9.57
N LEU A 113 1.38 -5.58 8.55
CA LEU A 113 1.79 -5.18 7.21
C LEU A 113 0.96 -3.99 6.72
N LYS A 114 -0.36 -4.05 6.92
CA LYS A 114 -1.30 -3.02 6.48
C LYS A 114 -1.10 -1.69 7.21
N GLU A 115 -0.89 -1.71 8.53
CA GLU A 115 -0.61 -0.49 9.29
C GLU A 115 0.70 0.15 8.84
N PHE A 116 1.73 -0.66 8.60
CA PHE A 116 3.00 -0.17 8.09
C PHE A 116 2.90 0.43 6.69
N LEU A 117 2.34 -0.30 5.73
CA LEU A 117 2.22 0.20 4.35
C LEU A 117 1.38 1.49 4.29
N ARG A 118 0.30 1.58 5.08
CA ARG A 118 -0.52 2.81 5.15
C ARG A 118 0.24 3.99 5.72
N SER A 119 1.19 3.78 6.62
CA SER A 119 2.00 4.88 7.15
C SER A 119 2.91 5.48 6.09
N LEU A 120 3.41 4.66 5.15
CA LEU A 120 4.25 5.09 4.02
C LEU A 120 3.50 5.92 2.98
N LEU A 121 2.16 5.87 2.94
CA LEU A 121 1.38 6.73 2.04
C LEU A 121 1.57 8.22 2.33
N ARG A 122 1.94 8.60 3.56
CA ARG A 122 2.19 10.00 3.91
C ARG A 122 3.41 10.57 3.16
N PRO A 123 4.63 10.00 3.28
CA PRO A 123 5.77 10.48 2.51
C PRO A 123 5.56 10.38 1.00
N ILE A 124 4.93 9.31 0.51
CA ILE A 124 4.64 9.15 -0.94
C ILE A 124 3.77 10.29 -1.46
N ARG A 125 2.72 10.68 -0.72
CA ARG A 125 1.82 11.77 -1.13
C ARG A 125 2.45 13.14 -0.98
N ALA A 126 3.31 13.33 0.02
CA ALA A 126 4.00 14.60 0.25
C ALA A 126 4.92 14.97 -0.93
N LEU A 127 5.47 13.98 -1.62
CA LEU A 127 6.31 14.18 -2.81
C LEU A 127 5.54 14.72 -4.02
N ASN A 128 4.22 14.52 -4.08
CA ASN A 128 3.33 15.05 -5.12
C ASN A 128 3.83 14.85 -6.57
N SER A 129 4.55 13.75 -6.83
CA SER A 129 5.13 13.42 -8.14
C SER A 129 4.29 12.37 -8.88
N ALA A 130 4.25 12.47 -10.21
CA ALA A 130 3.68 11.42 -11.06
C ALA A 130 4.39 10.07 -10.87
N MET A 131 5.70 10.08 -10.57
CA MET A 131 6.50 8.88 -10.29
C MET A 131 5.99 8.12 -9.05
N MET A 132 5.43 8.84 -8.08
CA MET A 132 4.93 8.29 -6.82
C MET A 132 3.52 7.71 -6.93
N THR A 133 2.78 8.04 -7.99
CA THR A 133 1.42 7.53 -8.19
C THR A 133 1.40 6.01 -8.33
N ARG A 134 2.42 5.40 -8.98
CA ARG A 134 2.54 3.95 -9.12
C ARG A 134 2.81 3.28 -7.77
N VAL A 135 3.71 3.84 -6.97
CA VAL A 135 4.04 3.36 -5.61
C VAL A 135 2.82 3.45 -4.69
N GLU A 136 2.07 4.56 -4.78
CA GLU A 136 0.82 4.75 -4.03
C GLU A 136 -0.19 3.64 -4.32
N PHE A 137 -0.44 3.32 -5.60
CA PHE A 137 -1.35 2.22 -5.94
C PHE A 137 -0.89 0.87 -5.47
N ARG A 138 0.42 0.61 -5.57
CA ARG A 138 0.98 -0.69 -5.20
C ARG A 138 0.64 -0.97 -3.72
N ILE A 139 0.86 0.01 -2.85
CA ILE A 139 0.47 -0.05 -1.43
C ILE A 139 -1.04 -0.29 -1.25
N GLU A 140 -1.87 0.46 -1.96
CA GLU A 140 -3.33 0.38 -1.77
C GLU A 140 -3.90 -0.96 -2.22
N ALA A 141 -3.39 -1.51 -3.33
CA ALA A 141 -3.70 -2.84 -3.81
C ALA A 141 -3.35 -3.91 -2.76
N ILE A 142 -2.12 -3.90 -2.23
CA ILE A 142 -1.70 -4.87 -1.20
C ILE A 142 -2.55 -4.77 0.06
N CYS A 143 -2.81 -3.54 0.53
CA CYS A 143 -3.68 -3.32 1.70
C CYS A 143 -5.12 -3.81 1.49
N PHE A 144 -5.55 -3.90 0.24
CA PHE A 144 -6.86 -4.36 -0.14
C PHE A 144 -6.95 -5.89 -0.21
N GLU A 145 -5.90 -6.57 -0.66
CA GLU A 145 -5.79 -8.04 -0.68
C GLU A 145 -5.79 -8.64 0.73
N GLU A 146 -5.04 -8.02 1.64
CA GLU A 146 -4.91 -8.43 3.05
C GLU A 146 -6.15 -7.99 3.87
N ALA A 147 -7.37 -8.13 3.33
CA ALA A 147 -8.60 -7.65 3.96
C ALA A 147 -9.12 -8.57 5.08
N ASN A 148 -8.75 -9.84 5.09
CA ASN A 148 -9.29 -10.85 6.02
C ASN A 148 -8.25 -11.48 6.95
N ASP A 149 -6.95 -11.45 6.61
CA ASP A 149 -5.85 -11.98 7.43
C ASP A 149 -4.63 -11.06 7.31
N ASP A 150 -4.51 -10.09 8.23
CA ASP A 150 -3.45 -9.08 8.18
C ASP A 150 -2.10 -9.69 8.59
N LYS A 151 -1.25 -9.95 7.59
CA LYS A 151 0.12 -10.44 7.78
C LYS A 151 0.89 -9.63 8.81
N LYS A 152 1.68 -10.36 9.61
CA LYS A 152 2.62 -9.80 10.58
C LYS A 152 4.02 -9.76 9.99
N ILE A 153 4.66 -8.60 10.10
CA ILE A 153 6.00 -8.36 9.58
C ILE A 153 6.99 -8.13 10.74
N PRO A 154 8.16 -8.76 10.73
CA PRO A 154 9.17 -8.55 11.78
C PRO A 154 9.68 -7.11 11.80
N ILE A 155 9.66 -6.46 12.97
CA ILE A 155 10.15 -5.08 13.13
C ILE A 155 11.64 -4.98 12.79
N LYS A 156 12.42 -6.03 13.06
CA LYS A 156 13.84 -6.11 12.67
C LYS A 156 14.04 -5.93 11.17
N ARG A 157 13.18 -6.53 10.35
CA ARG A 157 13.24 -6.43 8.89
C ARG A 157 12.91 -5.02 8.42
N ILE A 158 11.87 -4.40 9.00
CA ILE A 158 11.54 -2.98 8.76
C ILE A 158 12.77 -2.09 9.04
N HIS A 159 13.41 -2.30 10.19
CA HIS A 159 14.59 -1.53 10.61
C HIS A 159 15.76 -1.70 9.63
N GLU A 160 16.14 -2.93 9.28
CA GLU A 160 17.26 -3.23 8.37
C GLU A 160 17.05 -2.59 6.99
N THR A 161 15.82 -2.63 6.48
CA THR A 161 15.49 -2.03 5.19
C THR A 161 15.48 -0.51 5.25
N LEU A 162 14.91 0.10 6.31
CA LEU A 162 14.96 1.56 6.49
C LEU A 162 16.41 2.08 6.51
N VAL A 163 17.30 1.40 7.24
CA VAL A 163 18.73 1.75 7.29
C VAL A 163 19.38 1.68 5.91
N SER A 164 19.08 0.63 5.14
CA SER A 164 19.64 0.44 3.80
C SER A 164 19.09 1.46 2.81
N SER A 165 17.80 1.79 2.91
CA SER A 165 17.09 2.69 1.98
C SER A 165 17.56 4.14 2.11
N LEU A 166 17.96 4.59 3.30
CA LEU A 166 18.56 5.92 3.47
C LEU A 166 19.85 6.11 2.66
N ARG A 167 20.61 5.03 2.40
CA ARG A 167 21.84 5.10 1.59
C ARG A 167 21.54 5.37 0.12
N LEU A 168 20.32 5.06 -0.34
CA LEU A 168 19.89 5.34 -1.71
C LEU A 168 19.61 6.83 -1.93
N LEU A 169 19.44 7.64 -0.87
CA LEU A 169 19.19 9.07 -1.03
C LEU A 169 20.42 9.81 -1.56
N THR A 170 21.62 9.33 -1.20
CA THR A 170 22.90 9.95 -1.54
C THR A 170 23.52 9.44 -2.84
N THR A 171 22.82 8.58 -3.61
CA THR A 171 23.35 8.11 -4.89
C THR A 171 23.29 9.24 -5.93
N PRO A 172 24.33 9.43 -6.76
CA PRO A 172 24.30 10.46 -7.80
C PRO A 172 23.16 10.19 -8.79
N PRO A 173 22.49 11.23 -9.32
CA PRO A 173 21.42 11.06 -10.29
C PRO A 173 21.94 10.42 -11.58
N GLU A 174 21.15 9.51 -12.16
CA GLU A 174 21.46 8.91 -13.46
C GLU A 174 21.35 9.92 -14.62
N SER A 175 20.68 11.07 -14.42
CA SER A 175 20.54 12.13 -15.42
C SER A 175 20.41 13.54 -14.82
N GLU A 176 20.97 14.54 -15.51
CA GLU A 176 21.01 15.95 -15.10
C GLU A 176 19.63 16.65 -15.07
N ASN A 177 18.61 16.10 -15.74
CA ASN A 177 17.26 16.67 -15.83
C ASN A 177 16.21 15.89 -15.00
N SER A 178 16.64 15.25 -13.92
CA SER A 178 15.73 14.48 -13.07
C SER A 178 14.95 15.39 -12.12
N GLU A 179 13.64 15.15 -11.99
CA GLU A 179 12.80 15.73 -10.94
C GLU A 179 13.50 15.55 -9.58
N SER A 180 13.44 16.55 -8.71
CA SER A 180 14.09 16.54 -7.39
C SER A 180 13.07 16.78 -6.26
N THR A 181 13.48 16.50 -5.03
CA THR A 181 12.73 16.83 -3.82
C THR A 181 13.67 17.30 -2.72
N CYS A 182 13.18 18.16 -1.83
CA CYS A 182 13.90 18.57 -0.63
C CYS A 182 14.19 17.37 0.29
N LEU A 183 15.46 17.16 0.65
CA LEU A 183 15.91 16.08 1.52
C LEU A 183 15.26 16.19 2.91
N PHE A 184 15.21 17.39 3.47
CA PHE A 184 14.56 17.65 4.76
C PHE A 184 13.10 17.19 4.75
N ASP A 185 12.32 17.59 3.74
CA ASP A 185 10.90 17.25 3.64
C ASP A 185 10.69 15.74 3.48
N PHE A 186 11.54 15.07 2.71
CA PHE A 186 11.51 13.62 2.56
C PHE A 186 11.78 12.91 3.90
N LEU A 187 12.88 13.26 4.56
CA LEU A 187 13.28 12.65 5.85
C LEU A 187 12.24 12.91 6.94
N TYR A 188 11.69 14.13 7.00
CA TYR A 188 10.66 14.51 7.96
C TYR A 188 9.38 13.69 7.76
N ASN A 189 8.89 13.55 6.53
CA ASN A 189 7.70 12.76 6.26
C ASN A 189 7.92 11.26 6.50
N LEU A 190 9.12 10.74 6.21
CA LEU A 190 9.49 9.36 6.53
C LEU A 190 9.57 9.12 8.04
N GLU A 191 10.15 10.03 8.82
CA GLU A 191 10.20 9.90 10.28
C GLU A 191 8.79 9.87 10.88
N ILE A 192 7.86 10.70 10.38
CA ILE A 192 6.47 10.64 10.81
C ILE A 192 5.83 9.29 10.49
N ALA A 193 6.11 8.73 9.32
CA ALA A 193 5.55 7.45 8.91
C ALA A 193 5.98 6.29 9.83
N ILE A 194 7.16 6.36 10.44
CA ILE A 194 7.68 5.25 11.29
C ILE A 194 7.55 5.53 12.79
N ARG A 195 7.13 6.73 13.20
CA ARG A 195 7.08 7.15 14.62
C ARG A 195 6.18 6.29 15.50
N PHE A 196 5.16 5.68 14.92
CA PHE A 196 4.20 4.85 15.65
C PHE A 196 4.81 3.50 16.10
N ILE A 197 5.92 3.07 15.51
CA ILE A 197 6.60 1.81 15.83
C ILE A 197 7.37 1.99 17.15
N ARG A 198 6.77 1.48 18.24
CA ARG A 198 7.35 1.53 19.60
C ARG A 198 8.17 0.27 19.87
N HIS A 199 9.44 0.30 19.49
CA HIS A 199 10.36 -0.82 19.67
C HIS A 199 11.80 -0.34 19.94
N PRO A 200 12.58 -0.94 20.85
CA PRO A 200 13.94 -0.49 21.17
C PRO A 200 14.87 -0.34 19.96
N ILE A 201 14.83 -1.30 19.03
CA ILE A 201 15.66 -1.22 17.80
C ILE A 201 15.26 -0.02 16.93
N MET A 202 13.97 0.33 16.92
CA MET A 202 13.45 1.44 16.13
C MET A 202 13.69 2.79 16.80
N GLU A 203 13.68 2.87 18.14
CA GLU A 203 13.97 4.12 18.87
C GLU A 203 15.37 4.66 18.53
N SER A 204 16.37 3.77 18.47
CA SER A 204 17.73 4.15 18.10
C SER A 204 17.79 4.77 16.69
N PHE A 205 17.06 4.17 15.74
CA PHE A 205 16.97 4.64 14.37
C PHE A 205 16.18 5.96 14.26
N GLN A 206 15.02 6.07 14.92
CA GLN A 206 14.20 7.28 14.96
C GLN A 206 14.98 8.46 15.55
N ASN A 207 15.80 8.24 16.59
CA ASN A 207 16.65 9.28 17.16
C ASN A 207 17.75 9.71 16.19
N LYS A 208 18.33 8.78 15.41
CA LYS A 208 19.27 9.11 14.33
C LYS A 208 18.60 9.93 13.23
N MET A 209 17.39 9.54 12.80
CA MET A 209 16.58 10.29 11.82
C MET A 209 16.32 11.73 12.30
N LYS A 210 15.93 11.92 13.57
CA LYS A 210 15.70 13.26 14.14
C LYS A 210 16.96 14.14 14.10
N ARG A 211 18.15 13.58 14.34
CA ARG A 211 19.42 14.32 14.24
C ARG A 211 19.70 14.74 12.80
N LEU A 212 19.58 13.81 11.85
CA LEU A 212 19.74 14.10 10.41
C LEU A 212 18.76 15.19 9.94
N ILE A 213 17.49 15.11 10.35
CA ILE A 213 16.48 16.13 10.03
C ILE A 213 16.90 17.52 10.55
N LEU A 214 17.46 17.60 11.76
CA LEU A 214 17.94 18.86 12.33
C LEU A 214 19.19 19.40 11.61
N GLU A 215 20.09 18.51 11.21
CA GLU A 215 21.30 18.86 10.45
C GLU A 215 20.94 19.52 9.12
N HIS A 216 19.92 19.00 8.42
CA HIS A 216 19.44 19.55 7.13
C HIS A 216 18.28 20.55 7.26
N ALA A 217 17.90 20.99 8.47
CA ALA A 217 16.69 21.80 8.67
C ALA A 217 16.71 23.17 7.99
N ASN A 218 17.92 23.72 7.76
CA ASN A 218 18.11 25.01 7.11
C ASN A 218 18.66 24.88 5.69
N ASP A 219 18.96 23.66 5.26
CA ASP A 219 19.58 23.39 3.98
C ASP A 219 18.49 23.09 2.94
N GLN A 220 18.61 23.70 1.76
CA GLN A 220 17.76 23.37 0.61
C GLN A 220 18.38 22.22 -0.19
N GLU A 221 18.97 21.25 0.50
CA GLU A 221 19.60 20.11 -0.17
C GLU A 221 18.52 19.30 -0.90
N GLU A 222 18.73 19.16 -2.21
CA GLU A 222 17.83 18.40 -3.05
C GLU A 222 18.39 17.00 -3.31
N ILE A 223 17.50 16.02 -3.26
CA ILE A 223 17.78 14.66 -3.74
C ILE A 223 16.99 14.38 -5.02
N PRO A 224 17.53 13.56 -5.93
CA PRO A 224 16.78 13.10 -7.08
C PRO A 224 15.50 12.35 -6.66
N MET A 225 14.36 12.65 -7.30
CA MET A 225 13.07 11.99 -7.05
C MET A 225 13.15 10.48 -7.27
N ILE A 226 14.00 10.04 -8.21
CA ILE A 226 14.28 8.63 -8.46
C ILE A 226 14.90 7.94 -7.23
N ASN A 227 15.77 8.62 -6.49
CA ASN A 227 16.37 8.08 -5.27
C ASN A 227 15.34 7.95 -4.15
N ALA A 228 14.50 8.97 -3.98
CA ALA A 228 13.38 8.95 -3.03
C ALA A 228 12.42 7.80 -3.35
N ARG A 229 12.12 7.58 -4.64
CA ARG A 229 11.28 6.46 -5.11
C ARG A 229 11.92 5.12 -4.77
N SER A 230 13.17 4.92 -5.18
CA SER A 230 13.91 3.68 -4.95
C SER A 230 14.02 3.34 -3.46
N ALA A 231 14.21 4.35 -2.60
CA ALA A 231 14.19 4.17 -1.16
C ALA A 231 12.83 3.67 -0.64
N LEU A 232 11.73 4.28 -1.09
CA LEU A 232 10.38 3.86 -0.70
C LEU A 232 10.03 2.47 -1.24
N GLU A 233 10.37 2.18 -2.50
CA GLU A 233 10.15 0.86 -3.11
C GLU A 233 10.94 -0.23 -2.39
N ALA A 234 12.21 0.02 -2.04
CA ALA A 234 13.00 -0.94 -1.26
C ALA A 234 12.35 -1.28 0.09
N ILE A 235 11.80 -0.28 0.80
CA ILE A 235 11.06 -0.48 2.05
C ILE A 235 9.83 -1.37 1.83
N ILE A 236 9.04 -1.06 0.80
CA ILE A 236 7.80 -1.75 0.45
C ILE A 236 8.09 -3.21 0.06
N ASP A 237 9.03 -3.44 -0.86
CA ASP A 237 9.34 -4.76 -1.40
C ASP A 237 9.93 -5.68 -0.32
N ALA A 238 10.68 -5.12 0.62
CA ALA A 238 11.21 -5.91 1.72
C ALA A 238 10.10 -6.45 2.65
N VAL A 239 8.99 -5.75 2.83
CA VAL A 239 7.93 -6.17 3.76
C VAL A 239 6.83 -7.01 3.11
N ILE A 240 6.71 -6.99 1.77
CA ILE A 240 5.73 -7.79 1.03
C ILE A 240 6.22 -9.24 0.81
N ASN A 241 7.51 -9.43 0.59
CA ASN A 241 8.13 -10.74 0.36
C ASN A 241 8.39 -11.52 1.68
N VAL A 242 7.42 -11.50 2.59
CA VAL A 242 7.47 -12.17 3.91
C VAL A 242 6.47 -13.31 3.94
#